data_AF-A0A478FU75-F1
#
_entry.id   AF-A0A478FU75-F1
#
_cell.length_a   1.000
_cell.length_b   1.000
_cell.length_c   1.000
_cell.angle_alpha   90.00
_cell.angle_beta   90.00
_cell.angle_gamma   90.00
#
_symmetry.space_group_name_H-M   'P 1'
#
loop_
_entity.id
_entity.type
_entity.pdbx_description
1 polymer ?
#
loop_
_entity_poly.entity_id
_entity_poly.type
_entity_poly.pdbx_seq_one_letter_code
_entity_poly.pdbx_strand_id
1 'polypeptide(L)'
;MSIQVKAAAATGGAVLAAGGGGYGLFNALHIPEMPKGYKTIQSPTDGSFGKDFQKHFVDADSAEKATKNWWEWSYKYIYWHFPNKSSEFKNIKDSAALKNVCKTAYGKTTRSDISPETDDINNSQANYEKDIWTYCSVHNRVPVTVGEEKPENSEYKNNKKKKFISVKDKRNDKFWEIQADAFYKKTVENQEVEGIGKDAADTTAGFKDIYAPTDSSTKTVEDLKNTCEKRYKATYEETKDKETLKFCSLQGKQD
;
A
#
# COMPACT_ATOMS: atom_id res chain seq x y z
N MET A 1 28.27 8.29 -46.39
CA MET A 1 28.58 8.67 -45.00
C MET A 1 28.12 7.54 -44.09
N SER A 2 29.06 6.71 -43.61
CA SER A 2 28.78 5.56 -42.75
C SER A 2 28.66 6.01 -41.30
N ILE A 3 27.54 5.67 -40.65
CA ILE A 3 27.40 5.80 -39.20
C ILE A 3 27.88 4.49 -38.58
N GLN A 4 29.02 4.55 -37.89
CA GLN A 4 29.55 3.43 -37.11
C GLN A 4 28.72 3.28 -35.82
N VAL A 5 27.91 2.22 -35.73
CA VAL A 5 27.32 1.77 -34.47
C VAL A 5 28.38 0.97 -33.73
N LYS A 6 29.00 1.57 -32.71
CA LYS A 6 29.86 0.84 -31.77
C LYS A 6 28.96 0.04 -30.83
N ALA A 7 28.82 -1.26 -31.11
CA ALA A 7 28.36 -2.24 -30.14
C ALA A 7 29.40 -2.34 -29.02
N ALA A 8 29.03 -1.89 -27.81
CA ALA A 8 29.80 -2.11 -26.60
C ALA A 8 29.20 -3.28 -25.81
N ALA A 9 30.10 -4.11 -25.31
CA ALA A 9 29.87 -5.46 -24.83
C ALA A 9 28.89 -5.53 -23.66
N ALA A 10 28.05 -6.57 -23.72
CA ALA A 10 27.22 -7.06 -22.63
C ALA A 10 28.12 -7.69 -21.55
N THR A 11 28.49 -6.90 -20.55
CA THR A 11 28.88 -7.41 -19.23
C THR A 11 27.68 -7.26 -18.29
N GLY A 12 27.19 -8.39 -17.78
CA GLY A 12 25.96 -8.53 -17.00
C GLY A 12 25.79 -7.47 -15.91
N GLY A 13 25.03 -6.44 -16.24
CA GLY A 13 24.54 -5.45 -15.29
C GLY A 13 23.12 -5.81 -14.91
N ALA A 14 22.88 -6.00 -13.61
CA ALA A 14 21.55 -6.11 -13.05
C ALA A 14 20.69 -4.95 -13.58
N VAL A 15 19.60 -5.29 -14.25
CA VAL A 15 18.58 -4.33 -14.69
C VAL A 15 17.92 -3.78 -13.43
N LEU A 16 18.46 -2.68 -12.89
CA LEU A 16 17.73 -1.80 -12.00
C LEU A 16 16.69 -1.09 -12.87
N ALA A 17 15.54 -1.75 -13.05
CA ALA A 17 14.40 -1.14 -13.70
C ALA A 17 14.00 0.11 -12.88
N ALA A 18 14.35 1.27 -13.41
CA ALA A 18 13.84 2.56 -13.01
C ALA A 18 12.32 2.53 -13.20
N GLY A 19 11.58 2.22 -12.13
CA GLY A 19 10.13 2.06 -12.15
C GLY A 19 9.61 0.91 -11.29
N GLY A 20 10.46 0.01 -10.77
CA GLY A 20 10.03 -1.12 -9.93
C GLY A 20 11.02 -1.39 -8.80
N GLY A 21 11.11 -0.47 -7.84
CA GLY A 21 12.13 -0.53 -6.80
C GLY A 21 12.01 -1.75 -5.88
N GLY A 22 13.06 -2.57 -5.83
CA GLY A 22 13.44 -3.33 -4.62
C GLY A 22 13.47 -4.87 -4.72
N TYR A 23 12.79 -5.51 -5.67
CA TYR A 23 12.60 -6.97 -5.62
C TYR A 23 13.92 -7.77 -5.76
N GLY A 24 14.87 -7.27 -6.54
CA GLY A 24 16.18 -7.90 -6.70
C GLY A 24 17.04 -7.86 -5.43
N LEU A 25 16.84 -6.87 -4.55
CA LEU A 25 17.63 -6.72 -3.31
C LEU A 25 17.09 -7.59 -2.17
N PHE A 26 15.77 -7.73 -2.04
CA PHE A 26 15.18 -8.56 -0.98
C PHE A 26 15.57 -10.04 -1.09
N ASN A 27 15.66 -10.59 -2.31
CA ASN A 27 16.03 -12.00 -2.50
C ASN A 27 17.52 -12.28 -2.25
N ALA A 28 18.37 -11.26 -2.32
CA ALA A 28 19.82 -11.39 -2.06
C ALA A 28 20.18 -11.23 -0.58
N LEU A 29 19.27 -10.68 0.24
CA LEU A 29 19.48 -10.44 1.66
C LEU A 29 18.84 -11.55 2.49
N HIS A 30 19.62 -12.12 3.41
CA HIS A 30 19.07 -13.06 4.39
C HIS A 30 18.27 -12.30 5.45
N ILE A 31 17.03 -11.95 5.12
CA ILE A 31 16.10 -11.30 6.04
C ILE A 31 15.39 -12.41 6.84
N PRO A 32 15.54 -12.45 8.18
CA PRO A 32 14.86 -13.45 8.98
C PRO A 32 13.35 -13.25 8.96
N GLU A 33 12.59 -14.29 9.31
CA GLU A 33 11.14 -14.22 9.35
C GLU A 33 10.65 -13.03 10.17
N MET A 34 9.67 -12.29 9.61
CA MET A 34 9.06 -11.14 10.27
C MET A 34 8.38 -11.60 11.57
N PRO A 35 8.58 -10.90 12.70
CA PRO A 35 7.93 -11.23 13.96
C PRO A 35 6.41 -11.33 13.81
N LYS A 36 5.81 -12.35 14.41
CA LYS A 36 4.35 -12.56 14.45
C LYS A 36 3.76 -11.89 15.70
N GLY A 37 2.45 -11.66 15.67
CA GLY A 37 1.69 -11.14 16.80
C GLY A 37 1.82 -9.64 17.05
N TYR A 38 2.41 -8.87 16.14
CA TYR A 38 2.37 -7.41 16.20
C TYR A 38 0.92 -6.91 16.12
N LYS A 39 0.68 -5.72 16.65
CA LYS A 39 -0.58 -5.01 16.47
C LYS A 39 -0.46 -4.05 15.30
N THR A 40 -1.50 -4.02 14.47
CA THR A 40 -1.72 -2.92 13.53
C THR A 40 -2.25 -1.71 14.29
N ILE A 41 -2.29 -0.51 13.70
CA ILE A 41 -2.78 0.71 14.37
C ILE A 41 -4.11 0.43 15.09
N GLN A 42 -4.19 0.66 16.40
CA GLN A 42 -5.42 0.43 17.19
C GLN A 42 -6.29 1.69 17.29
N SER A 43 -5.67 2.86 17.41
CA SER A 43 -6.36 4.15 17.63
C SER A 43 -5.98 5.16 16.53
N PRO A 44 -6.51 5.01 15.29
CA PRO A 44 -6.20 5.92 14.22
C PRO A 44 -6.85 7.29 14.42
N THR A 45 -6.24 8.34 13.85
CA THR A 45 -6.82 9.68 13.83
C THR A 45 -7.79 9.84 12.67
N ASP A 46 -8.95 10.45 12.90
CA ASP A 46 -9.93 10.68 11.86
C ASP A 46 -9.39 11.57 10.74
N GLY A 47 -9.60 11.15 9.48
CA GLY A 47 -9.09 11.85 8.29
C GLY A 47 -7.59 11.66 8.02
N SER A 48 -6.91 10.77 8.76
CA SER A 48 -5.47 10.55 8.61
C SER A 48 -5.14 9.30 7.78
N PHE A 49 -3.92 9.27 7.26
CA PHE A 49 -3.34 8.14 6.54
C PHE A 49 -3.35 6.85 7.36
N GLY A 50 -3.08 6.96 8.66
CA GLY A 50 -3.16 5.84 9.59
C GLY A 50 -4.56 5.26 9.72
N LYS A 51 -5.62 6.05 9.50
CA LYS A 51 -7.00 5.54 9.46
C LYS A 51 -7.30 4.82 8.16
N ASP A 52 -6.93 5.43 7.04
CA ASP A 52 -7.19 4.87 5.71
C ASP A 52 -6.58 3.48 5.52
N PHE A 53 -5.41 3.25 6.13
CA PHE A 53 -4.65 2.02 5.99
C PHE A 53 -4.37 1.35 7.34
N GLN A 54 -5.28 1.50 8.31
CA GLN A 54 -5.10 1.05 9.69
C GLN A 54 -4.57 -0.38 9.83
N LYS A 55 -5.05 -1.31 9.00
CA LYS A 55 -4.65 -2.73 9.03
C LYS A 55 -3.35 -3.05 8.29
N HIS A 56 -2.83 -2.11 7.49
CA HIS A 56 -1.59 -2.30 6.74
C HIS A 56 -0.36 -1.83 7.51
N PHE A 57 -0.53 -1.00 8.54
CA PHE A 57 0.56 -0.37 9.28
C PHE A 57 0.66 -0.87 10.71
N VAL A 58 1.89 -1.06 11.18
CA VAL A 58 2.16 -1.51 12.56
C VAL A 58 1.96 -0.36 13.53
N ASP A 59 1.35 -0.66 14.67
CA ASP A 59 1.01 0.32 15.69
C ASP A 59 2.25 0.95 16.31
N ALA A 60 2.34 2.27 16.19
CA ALA A 60 3.42 3.06 16.77
C ALA A 60 3.13 3.52 18.21
N ASP A 61 1.99 3.17 18.80
CA ASP A 61 1.66 3.43 20.20
C ASP A 61 1.54 2.16 21.03
N SER A 62 1.50 0.99 20.38
CA SER A 62 1.49 -0.30 21.09
C SER A 62 2.77 -0.48 21.94
N ALA A 63 2.54 -0.82 23.20
CA ALA A 63 3.57 -1.24 24.17
C ALA A 63 3.79 -2.77 24.16
N GLU A 64 3.07 -3.51 23.32
CA GLU A 64 3.17 -4.97 23.29
C GLU A 64 4.55 -5.43 22.81
N LYS A 65 5.07 -6.47 23.47
CA LYS A 65 6.38 -7.03 23.17
C LYS A 65 6.51 -7.45 21.71
N ALA A 66 5.49 -8.07 21.14
CA ALA A 66 5.49 -8.51 19.74
C ALA A 66 5.59 -7.32 18.76
N THR A 67 4.88 -6.22 19.04
CA THR A 67 4.98 -4.99 18.25
C THR A 67 6.35 -4.34 18.39
N LYS A 68 6.93 -4.31 19.61
CA LYS A 68 8.31 -3.83 19.83
C LYS A 68 9.32 -4.65 19.02
N ASN A 69 9.21 -5.97 19.06
CA ASN A 69 10.08 -6.86 18.29
C ASN A 69 9.98 -6.61 16.78
N TRP A 70 8.77 -6.31 16.28
CA TRP A 70 8.57 -5.96 14.88
C TRP A 70 9.31 -4.67 14.50
N TRP A 71 9.25 -3.63 15.32
CA TRP A 71 9.98 -2.37 15.09
C TRP A 71 11.50 -2.55 15.10
N GLU A 72 12.02 -3.36 16.02
CA GLU A 72 13.45 -3.73 16.06
C GLU A 72 13.86 -4.51 14.81
N TRP A 73 13.03 -5.46 14.37
CA TRP A 73 13.25 -6.22 13.14
C TRP A 73 13.21 -5.33 11.89
N SER A 74 12.20 -4.46 11.75
CA SER A 74 12.06 -3.56 10.61
C SER A 74 13.26 -2.62 10.51
N TYR A 75 13.68 -2.03 11.64
CA TYR A 75 14.87 -1.19 11.69
C TYR A 75 16.13 -1.97 11.25
N LYS A 76 16.36 -3.14 11.84
CA LYS A 76 17.58 -3.92 11.62
C LYS A 76 17.69 -4.50 10.22
N TYR A 77 16.60 -5.06 9.68
CA TYR A 77 16.63 -5.88 8.47
C TYR A 77 15.99 -5.22 7.24
N ILE A 78 15.21 -4.16 7.42
CA ILE A 78 14.60 -3.44 6.30
C ILE A 78 15.28 -2.09 6.17
N TYR A 79 15.13 -1.19 7.15
CA TYR A 79 15.63 0.19 7.07
C TYR A 79 17.12 0.31 6.70
N TRP A 80 17.99 -0.50 7.33
CA TRP A 80 19.43 -0.46 7.06
C TRP A 80 19.82 -0.88 5.63
N HIS A 81 19.02 -1.71 4.98
CA HIS A 81 19.37 -2.32 3.71
C HIS A 81 18.92 -1.50 2.48
N PHE A 82 18.06 -0.49 2.65
CA PHE A 82 17.58 0.35 1.55
C PHE A 82 18.18 1.75 1.62
N PRO A 83 19.26 2.08 0.88
CA PRO A 83 20.03 3.32 1.08
C PRO A 83 19.28 4.59 0.64
N ASN A 84 18.38 4.49 -0.34
CA ASN A 84 17.66 5.64 -0.88
C ASN A 84 16.46 5.96 -0.01
N LYS A 85 16.61 6.98 0.84
CA LYS A 85 15.61 7.41 1.83
C LYS A 85 15.17 8.86 1.60
N SER A 86 13.89 9.14 1.87
CA SER A 86 13.32 10.48 1.94
C SER A 86 13.96 11.28 3.08
N SER A 87 13.75 12.60 3.11
CA SER A 87 14.25 13.49 4.15
C SER A 87 13.90 13.03 5.56
N GLU A 88 12.66 12.58 5.75
CA GLU A 88 12.07 12.20 7.02
C GLU A 88 12.67 10.92 7.57
N PHE A 89 13.07 10.01 6.68
CA PHE A 89 13.68 8.74 7.04
C PHE A 89 15.22 8.79 7.02
N LYS A 90 15.84 9.95 6.77
CA LYS A 90 17.30 10.09 6.92
C LYS A 90 17.70 10.08 8.39
N ASN A 91 18.88 9.52 8.66
CA ASN A 91 19.53 9.57 9.98
C ASN A 91 18.75 8.93 11.14
N ILE A 92 17.94 7.91 10.88
CA ILE A 92 17.26 7.15 11.93
C ILE A 92 18.28 6.25 12.63
N LYS A 93 18.48 6.49 13.93
CA LYS A 93 19.55 5.87 14.72
C LYS A 93 19.15 4.58 15.42
N ASP A 94 17.85 4.34 15.57
CA ASP A 94 17.30 3.17 16.23
C ASP A 94 15.82 2.93 15.83
N SER A 95 15.26 1.83 16.32
CA SER A 95 13.87 1.46 16.08
C SER A 95 12.86 2.42 16.71
N ALA A 96 13.22 3.14 17.78
CA ALA A 96 12.35 4.11 18.42
C ALA A 96 12.19 5.37 17.55
N ALA A 97 13.28 5.85 16.96
CA ALA A 97 13.27 6.93 15.98
C ALA A 97 12.48 6.53 14.72
N LEU A 98 12.64 5.29 14.23
CA LEU A 98 11.86 4.78 13.10
C LEU A 98 10.36 4.81 13.41
N LYS A 99 9.99 4.24 14.56
CA LYS A 99 8.63 4.19 15.08
C LYS A 99 8.02 5.59 15.18
N ASN A 100 8.77 6.57 15.66
CA ASN A 100 8.31 7.96 15.77
C ASN A 100 8.04 8.60 14.40
N VAL A 101 8.91 8.40 13.40
CA VAL A 101 8.69 8.93 12.05
C VAL A 101 7.46 8.29 11.41
N CYS A 102 7.28 6.98 11.56
CA CYS A 102 6.08 6.29 11.12
C CYS A 102 4.82 6.83 11.82
N LYS A 103 4.87 7.05 13.14
CA LYS A 103 3.77 7.66 13.90
C LYS A 103 3.39 9.03 13.36
N THR A 104 4.38 9.89 13.08
CA THR A 104 4.14 11.20 12.46
C THR A 104 3.51 11.06 11.08
N ALA A 105 3.95 10.09 10.27
CA ALA A 105 3.35 9.82 8.97
C ALA A 105 1.88 9.39 9.08
N TYR A 106 1.52 8.57 10.07
CA TYR A 106 0.15 8.10 10.27
C TYR A 106 -0.84 9.22 10.60
N GLY A 107 -0.36 10.33 11.20
CA GLY A 107 -1.18 11.49 11.51
C GLY A 107 -1.39 12.46 10.35
N LYS A 108 -0.74 12.25 9.20
CA LYS A 108 -0.83 13.12 8.02
C LYS A 108 -2.08 12.83 7.19
N THR A 109 -2.51 13.79 6.38
CA THR A 109 -3.62 13.60 5.45
C THR A 109 -3.13 12.86 4.20
N THR A 110 -3.81 11.78 3.82
CA THR A 110 -3.41 10.93 2.70
C THR A 110 -3.26 11.71 1.40
N ARG A 111 -4.28 12.49 1.03
CA ARG A 111 -4.36 13.16 -0.28
C ARG A 111 -3.52 14.42 -0.43
N SER A 112 -3.04 15.03 0.64
CA SER A 112 -2.19 16.22 0.54
C SER A 112 -0.73 15.91 0.82
N ASP A 113 -0.49 15.06 1.83
CA ASP A 113 0.85 14.94 2.41
C ASP A 113 1.56 13.66 1.96
N ILE A 114 0.82 12.59 1.66
CA ILE A 114 1.39 11.26 1.37
C ILE A 114 1.25 10.90 -0.12
N SER A 115 0.02 10.75 -0.60
CA SER A 115 -0.32 10.27 -1.95
C SER A 115 -1.21 11.26 -2.69
N PRO A 116 -0.66 12.42 -3.09
CA PRO A 116 -1.45 13.49 -3.70
C PRO A 116 -1.98 13.10 -5.06
N GLU A 117 -3.05 13.77 -5.46
CA GLU A 117 -3.77 13.48 -6.70
C GLU A 117 -3.03 13.95 -7.96
N THR A 118 -2.12 14.92 -7.81
CA THR A 118 -1.35 15.46 -8.93
C THR A 118 -0.44 14.41 -9.53
N ASP A 119 -0.33 14.39 -10.86
CA ASP A 119 0.67 13.57 -11.56
C ASP A 119 2.10 14.12 -11.35
N ASP A 120 2.22 15.39 -10.95
CA ASP A 120 3.46 16.10 -10.67
C ASP A 120 3.97 15.84 -9.25
N ILE A 121 3.96 14.57 -8.81
CA ILE A 121 4.57 14.20 -7.55
C ILE A 121 6.08 14.36 -7.74
N ASN A 122 6.66 15.32 -7.02
CA ASN A 122 8.12 15.44 -7.02
C ASN A 122 8.74 14.16 -6.43
N ASN A 123 9.97 13.86 -6.84
CA ASN A 123 10.66 12.65 -6.38
C ASN A 123 10.74 12.54 -4.84
N SER A 124 10.71 13.65 -4.10
CA SER A 124 10.78 13.64 -2.63
C SER A 124 9.54 13.01 -2.01
N GLN A 125 8.34 13.40 -2.48
CA GLN A 125 7.09 12.90 -1.91
C GLN A 125 6.82 11.44 -2.30
N ALA A 126 7.12 11.05 -3.55
CA ALA A 126 7.07 9.65 -3.97
C ALA A 126 8.02 8.77 -3.15
N ASN A 127 9.23 9.27 -2.85
CA ASN A 127 10.17 8.56 -1.97
C ASN A 127 9.65 8.47 -0.53
N TYR A 128 8.98 9.52 -0.03
CA TYR A 128 8.41 9.51 1.31
C TYR A 128 7.28 8.49 1.46
N GLU A 129 6.31 8.48 0.54
CA GLU A 129 5.24 7.46 0.51
C GLU A 129 5.84 6.05 0.44
N LYS A 130 6.82 5.84 -0.44
CA LYS A 130 7.51 4.56 -0.58
C LYS A 130 8.20 4.13 0.71
N ASP A 131 8.90 5.03 1.40
CA ASP A 131 9.57 4.72 2.66
C ASP A 131 8.58 4.39 3.78
N ILE A 132 7.43 5.08 3.83
CA ILE A 132 6.35 4.74 4.79
C ILE A 132 5.87 3.31 4.55
N TRP A 133 5.52 2.96 3.31
CA TRP A 133 5.10 1.60 2.98
C TRP A 133 6.20 0.57 3.19
N THR A 134 7.47 0.94 2.98
CA THR A 134 8.59 0.01 3.11
C THR A 134 8.97 -0.24 4.57
N TYR A 135 8.97 0.77 5.43
CA TYR A 135 9.50 0.64 6.79
C TYR A 135 8.42 0.55 7.88
N CYS A 136 7.21 1.05 7.60
CA CYS A 136 6.14 1.13 8.58
C CYS A 136 5.05 0.08 8.36
N SER A 137 4.91 -0.44 7.13
CA SER A 137 3.86 -1.39 6.79
C SER A 137 4.26 -2.84 7.03
N VAL A 138 3.27 -3.70 7.22
CA VAL A 138 3.46 -5.15 7.36
C VAL A 138 3.85 -5.84 6.04
N HIS A 139 3.87 -5.09 4.93
CA HIS A 139 4.21 -5.57 3.59
C HIS A 139 5.68 -5.36 3.27
N ASN A 140 6.32 -4.39 3.94
CA ASN A 140 7.68 -3.92 3.69
C ASN A 140 7.93 -3.46 2.25
N ARG A 141 6.88 -3.04 1.53
CA ARG A 141 6.94 -2.45 0.20
C ARG A 141 5.68 -1.66 -0.11
N VAL A 142 5.79 -0.70 -1.02
CA VAL A 142 4.63 -0.08 -1.66
C VAL A 142 3.93 -1.11 -2.56
N PRO A 143 2.58 -1.22 -2.51
CA PRO A 143 1.81 -2.01 -3.46
C PRO A 143 2.04 -1.55 -4.90
N VAL A 144 2.12 -2.50 -5.83
CA VAL A 144 2.29 -2.21 -7.26
C VAL A 144 1.00 -1.63 -7.81
N THR A 145 1.10 -0.51 -8.50
CA THR A 145 -0.06 0.14 -9.10
C THR A 145 -0.38 -0.42 -10.49
N VAL A 146 -1.59 -0.17 -10.98
CA VAL A 146 -2.00 -0.54 -12.34
C VAL A 146 -1.09 0.11 -13.38
N GLY A 147 -0.68 1.36 -13.15
CA GLY A 147 0.26 2.08 -14.02
C GLY A 147 1.65 1.46 -14.10
N GLU A 148 2.15 0.89 -12.99
CA GLU A 148 3.45 0.21 -12.94
C GLU A 148 3.40 -1.21 -13.52
N GLU A 149 2.31 -1.95 -13.31
CA GLU A 149 2.15 -3.32 -13.86
C GLU A 149 2.00 -3.30 -15.38
N LYS A 150 1.21 -2.36 -15.91
CA LYS A 150 0.83 -2.31 -17.34
C LYS A 150 0.82 -0.87 -17.86
N PRO A 151 2.00 -0.28 -18.16
CA PRO A 151 2.09 1.11 -18.59
C PRO A 151 1.30 1.40 -19.88
N GLU A 152 1.07 0.40 -20.73
CA GLU A 152 0.49 0.60 -22.08
C GLU A 152 -0.94 0.03 -22.27
N ASN A 153 -1.57 -0.57 -21.24
CA ASN A 153 -2.86 -1.25 -21.46
C ASN A 153 -4.06 -0.26 -21.54
N SER A 154 -4.72 -0.25 -22.69
CA SER A 154 -5.86 0.61 -23.06
C SER A 154 -7.19 0.24 -22.40
N GLU A 155 -7.26 -0.93 -21.74
CA GLU A 155 -8.50 -1.43 -21.13
C GLU A 155 -8.94 -0.63 -19.90
N TYR A 156 -7.99 -0.05 -19.16
CA TYR A 156 -8.28 0.81 -18.03
C TYR A 156 -8.57 2.22 -18.55
N LYS A 157 -9.83 2.65 -18.41
CA LYS A 157 -10.30 3.95 -18.90
C LYS A 157 -10.11 5.07 -17.88
N ASN A 158 -9.84 4.72 -16.64
CA ASN A 158 -9.66 5.68 -15.56
C ASN A 158 -8.24 6.25 -15.57
N ASN A 159 -8.11 7.58 -15.46
CA ASN A 159 -6.82 8.29 -15.47
C ASN A 159 -6.00 8.10 -14.18
N LYS A 160 -6.61 7.54 -13.12
CA LYS A 160 -5.95 7.28 -11.83
C LYS A 160 -5.15 5.96 -11.77
N LYS A 161 -4.71 5.41 -12.91
CA LYS A 161 -3.96 4.12 -12.96
C LYS A 161 -2.73 4.09 -12.06
N LYS A 162 -2.04 5.21 -11.89
CA LYS A 162 -0.87 5.34 -11.02
C LYS A 162 -1.21 5.30 -9.52
N LYS A 163 -2.49 5.29 -9.17
CA LYS A 163 -2.98 5.28 -7.78
C LYS A 163 -3.68 3.98 -7.44
N PHE A 164 -4.38 3.40 -8.40
CA PHE A 164 -5.01 2.11 -8.24
C PHE A 164 -4.00 1.01 -8.07
N ILE A 165 -4.24 0.17 -7.07
CA ILE A 165 -3.40 -0.98 -6.79
C ILE A 165 -3.77 -2.07 -7.79
N SER A 166 -2.76 -2.69 -8.40
CA SER A 166 -2.99 -3.78 -9.33
C SER A 166 -3.63 -4.97 -8.60
N VAL A 167 -4.72 -5.49 -9.18
CA VAL A 167 -5.38 -6.72 -8.72
C VAL A 167 -4.75 -7.99 -9.29
N LYS A 168 -3.91 -7.86 -10.32
CA LYS A 168 -3.29 -8.96 -11.07
C LYS A 168 -1.86 -9.25 -10.65
N ASP A 169 -1.16 -8.25 -10.11
CA ASP A 169 0.21 -8.42 -9.65
C ASP A 169 0.26 -9.24 -8.35
N LYS A 170 0.88 -10.43 -8.42
CA LYS A 170 1.04 -11.32 -7.26
C LYS A 170 1.81 -10.69 -6.10
N ARG A 171 2.60 -9.64 -6.35
CA ARG A 171 3.26 -8.87 -5.29
C ARG A 171 2.24 -8.13 -4.41
N ASN A 172 0.99 -8.00 -4.83
CA ASN A 172 -0.07 -7.38 -4.05
C ASN A 172 -0.94 -8.39 -3.30
N ASP A 173 -0.69 -9.70 -3.35
CA ASP A 173 -1.58 -10.69 -2.72
C ASP A 173 -1.77 -10.43 -1.22
N LYS A 174 -0.68 -10.23 -0.48
CA LYS A 174 -0.74 -9.86 0.95
C LYS A 174 -1.46 -8.53 1.20
N PHE A 175 -1.31 -7.56 0.29
CA PHE A 175 -2.07 -6.30 0.38
C PHE A 175 -3.56 -6.59 0.29
N TRP A 176 -3.99 -7.35 -0.71
CA TRP A 176 -5.41 -7.63 -0.93
C TRP A 176 -6.02 -8.54 0.13
N GLU A 177 -5.26 -9.47 0.70
CA GLU A 177 -5.69 -10.25 1.87
C GLU A 177 -6.02 -9.34 3.07
N ILE A 178 -5.11 -8.42 3.40
CA ILE A 178 -5.30 -7.48 4.52
C ILE A 178 -6.42 -6.49 4.21
N GLN A 179 -6.50 -6.00 2.97
CA GLN A 179 -7.52 -5.05 2.57
C GLN A 179 -8.91 -5.70 2.59
N ALA A 180 -9.05 -6.97 2.17
CA ALA A 180 -10.30 -7.71 2.28
C ALA A 180 -10.70 -7.96 3.75
N ASP A 181 -9.75 -8.38 4.61
CA ASP A 181 -10.00 -8.52 6.05
C ASP A 181 -10.40 -7.20 6.72
N ALA A 182 -9.88 -6.06 6.24
CA ALA A 182 -10.29 -4.73 6.68
C ALA A 182 -11.66 -4.33 6.13
N PHE A 183 -11.96 -4.70 4.87
CA PHE A 183 -13.16 -4.31 4.15
C PHE A 183 -14.42 -4.95 4.73
N TYR A 184 -14.39 -6.25 5.00
CA TYR A 184 -15.56 -7.02 5.41
C TYR A 184 -15.84 -6.98 6.92
N LYS A 185 -17.13 -7.03 7.28
CA LYS A 185 -17.57 -7.33 8.65
C LYS A 185 -17.06 -8.71 9.08
N LYS A 186 -16.58 -8.81 10.32
CA LYS A 186 -16.14 -10.07 10.93
C LYS A 186 -16.59 -10.21 12.38
N THR A 187 -16.62 -11.45 12.87
CA THR A 187 -16.88 -11.75 14.28
C THR A 187 -15.55 -12.06 14.97
N VAL A 188 -15.24 -11.30 16.02
CA VAL A 188 -14.07 -11.51 16.88
C VAL A 188 -14.58 -11.71 18.29
N GLU A 189 -14.26 -12.85 18.92
CA GLU A 189 -14.67 -13.15 20.30
C GLU A 189 -16.18 -12.98 20.54
N ASN A 190 -17.02 -13.47 19.61
CA ASN A 190 -18.48 -13.32 19.60
C ASN A 190 -19.00 -11.89 19.47
N GLN A 191 -18.16 -10.91 19.13
CA GLN A 191 -18.54 -9.54 18.84
C GLN A 191 -18.43 -9.25 17.34
N GLU A 192 -19.47 -8.65 16.77
CA GLU A 192 -19.39 -8.14 15.40
C GLU A 192 -18.51 -6.89 15.35
N VAL A 193 -17.49 -6.93 14.51
CA VAL A 193 -16.62 -5.81 14.17
C VAL A 193 -16.93 -5.43 12.73
N GLU A 194 -17.47 -4.22 12.55
CA GLU A 194 -17.73 -3.68 11.22
C GLU A 194 -16.42 -3.47 10.45
N GLY A 195 -16.44 -3.79 9.15
CA GLY A 195 -15.35 -3.50 8.23
C GLY A 195 -15.46 -2.10 7.63
N ILE A 196 -14.42 -1.64 6.95
CA ILE A 196 -14.41 -0.33 6.28
C ILE A 196 -15.43 -0.24 5.12
N GLY A 197 -15.88 -1.39 4.61
CA GLY A 197 -16.90 -1.49 3.57
C GLY A 197 -18.30 -1.04 4.02
N LYS A 198 -18.58 -0.91 5.33
CA LYS A 198 -19.86 -0.38 5.84
C LYS A 198 -20.17 1.03 5.32
N ASP A 199 -19.13 1.77 4.98
CA ASP A 199 -19.22 3.15 4.51
C ASP A 199 -19.45 3.23 2.99
N ALA A 200 -19.61 2.09 2.29
CA ALA A 200 -19.99 2.08 0.88
C ALA A 200 -21.44 2.55 0.74
N ALA A 201 -21.62 3.71 0.11
CA ALA A 201 -22.89 4.38 -0.08
C ALA A 201 -23.41 4.27 -1.52
N ASP A 202 -22.52 4.21 -2.51
CA ASP A 202 -22.85 4.18 -3.93
C ASP A 202 -23.24 2.76 -4.37
N THR A 203 -24.53 2.57 -4.66
CA THR A 203 -25.09 1.30 -5.11
C THR A 203 -24.60 0.88 -6.50
N THR A 204 -24.01 1.78 -7.27
CA THR A 204 -23.53 1.51 -8.63
C THR A 204 -22.03 1.22 -8.68
N ALA A 205 -21.29 1.52 -7.61
CA ALA A 205 -19.88 1.18 -7.49
C ALA A 205 -19.66 -0.32 -7.21
N GLY A 206 -20.67 -1.00 -6.65
CA GLY A 206 -20.69 -2.44 -6.37
C GLY A 206 -20.09 -2.83 -5.01
N PHE A 207 -19.40 -1.92 -4.30
CA PHE A 207 -18.80 -2.21 -2.99
C PHE A 207 -19.86 -2.52 -1.93
N LYS A 208 -21.00 -1.82 -1.97
CA LYS A 208 -22.12 -2.11 -1.07
C LYS A 208 -22.66 -3.52 -1.25
N ASP A 209 -22.75 -3.97 -2.50
CA ASP A 209 -23.30 -5.28 -2.84
C ASP A 209 -22.40 -6.42 -2.34
N ILE A 210 -21.08 -6.25 -2.43
CA ILE A 210 -20.14 -7.25 -1.89
C ILE A 210 -20.01 -7.17 -0.37
N TYR A 211 -20.29 -6.01 0.26
CA TYR A 211 -20.24 -5.88 1.72
C TYR A 211 -21.47 -6.47 2.42
N ALA A 212 -22.65 -6.31 1.80
CA ALA A 212 -23.97 -6.63 2.35
C ALA A 212 -24.20 -8.10 2.78
N PRO A 213 -23.61 -9.14 2.15
CA PRO A 213 -23.86 -10.52 2.54
C PRO A 213 -23.54 -10.74 4.01
N THR A 214 -24.44 -11.41 4.73
CA THR A 214 -24.24 -11.78 6.14
C THR A 214 -23.35 -13.02 6.27
N ASP A 215 -23.37 -13.90 5.26
CA ASP A 215 -22.55 -15.10 5.22
C ASP A 215 -21.08 -14.76 4.92
N SER A 216 -20.20 -14.98 5.91
CA SER A 216 -18.77 -14.75 5.78
C SER A 216 -18.09 -15.67 4.76
N SER A 217 -18.67 -16.82 4.42
CA SER A 217 -18.12 -17.74 3.43
C SER A 217 -18.19 -17.20 1.99
N THR A 218 -19.03 -16.20 1.76
CA THR A 218 -19.20 -15.53 0.47
C THR A 218 -18.30 -14.32 0.28
N LYS A 219 -17.49 -13.96 1.29
CA LYS A 219 -16.66 -12.77 1.29
C LYS A 219 -15.23 -13.13 0.93
N THR A 220 -14.84 -12.94 -0.32
CA THR A 220 -13.51 -13.33 -0.78
C THR A 220 -12.65 -12.14 -1.16
N VAL A 221 -11.32 -12.33 -1.10
CA VAL A 221 -10.34 -11.40 -1.68
C VAL A 221 -10.63 -11.17 -3.17
N GLU A 222 -11.13 -12.20 -3.85
CA GLU A 222 -11.42 -12.19 -5.28
C GLU A 222 -12.63 -11.30 -5.62
N ASP A 223 -13.67 -11.27 -4.79
CA ASP A 223 -14.83 -10.37 -4.99
C ASP A 223 -14.43 -8.90 -4.89
N LEU A 224 -13.59 -8.56 -3.90
CA LEU A 224 -13.05 -7.21 -3.76
C LEU A 224 -12.16 -6.84 -4.95
N LYS A 225 -11.22 -7.72 -5.34
CA LYS A 225 -10.36 -7.54 -6.52
C LYS A 225 -11.18 -7.34 -7.79
N ASN A 226 -12.20 -8.17 -8.04
CA ASN A 226 -13.05 -8.09 -9.22
C ASN A 226 -13.89 -6.80 -9.25
N THR A 227 -14.39 -6.37 -8.10
CA THR A 227 -15.11 -5.09 -7.97
C THR A 227 -14.19 -3.92 -8.30
N CYS A 228 -12.98 -3.89 -7.73
CA CYS A 228 -11.97 -2.89 -8.07
C CYS A 228 -11.62 -2.92 -9.58
N GLU A 229 -11.37 -4.10 -10.16
CA GLU A 229 -11.01 -4.21 -11.58
C GLU A 229 -12.11 -3.68 -12.51
N LYS A 230 -13.38 -4.02 -12.21
CA LYS A 230 -14.54 -3.53 -12.96
C LYS A 230 -14.58 -2.01 -12.94
N ARG A 231 -14.30 -1.39 -11.80
CA ARG A 231 -14.23 0.08 -11.65
C ARG A 231 -13.06 0.68 -12.42
N TYR A 232 -11.88 0.05 -12.42
CA TYR A 232 -10.73 0.55 -13.18
C TYR A 232 -10.98 0.60 -14.70
N LYS A 233 -11.81 -0.31 -15.21
CA LYS A 233 -12.21 -0.38 -16.63
C LYS A 233 -13.36 0.57 -16.99
N ALA A 234 -14.07 1.10 -15.99
CA ALA A 234 -15.13 2.07 -16.19
C ALA A 234 -14.57 3.46 -16.52
N THR A 235 -15.38 4.27 -17.20
CA THR A 235 -15.08 5.70 -17.36
C THR A 235 -15.08 6.38 -15.99
N TYR A 236 -14.22 7.38 -15.81
CA TYR A 236 -14.14 8.11 -14.56
C TYR A 236 -15.49 8.76 -14.21
N GLU A 237 -15.95 8.54 -12.99
CA GLU A 237 -17.17 9.10 -12.43
C GLU A 237 -16.89 9.51 -10.98
N GLU A 238 -16.93 10.80 -10.69
CA GLU A 238 -16.42 11.37 -9.43
C GLU A 238 -16.95 10.66 -8.18
N THR A 239 -18.27 10.45 -8.07
CA THR A 239 -18.87 9.79 -6.89
C THR A 239 -18.44 8.33 -6.74
N LYS A 240 -18.41 7.57 -7.83
CA LYS A 240 -18.07 6.13 -7.83
C LYS A 240 -16.58 5.90 -7.63
N ASP A 241 -15.78 6.82 -8.13
CA ASP A 241 -14.34 6.73 -8.05
C ASP A 241 -13.83 7.18 -6.69
N LYS A 242 -14.60 7.94 -5.91
CA LYS A 242 -14.30 8.15 -4.48
C LYS A 242 -14.25 6.83 -3.70
N GLU A 243 -15.21 5.93 -3.92
CA GLU A 243 -15.19 4.60 -3.27
C GLU A 243 -14.09 3.71 -3.82
N THR A 244 -13.87 3.76 -5.13
CA THR A 244 -12.78 3.00 -5.76
C THR A 244 -11.41 3.45 -5.22
N LEU A 245 -11.20 4.75 -5.05
CA LEU A 245 -9.99 5.30 -4.44
C LEU A 245 -9.89 4.90 -2.96
N LYS A 246 -11.00 4.93 -2.22
CA LYS A 246 -11.05 4.51 -0.82
C LYS A 246 -10.62 3.06 -0.61
N PHE A 247 -11.14 2.15 -1.42
CA PHE A 247 -10.97 0.71 -1.17
C PHE A 247 -9.86 0.06 -1.99
N CYS A 248 -9.46 0.65 -3.11
CA CYS A 248 -8.63 0.00 -4.12
C CYS A 248 -7.36 0.79 -4.48
N SER A 249 -7.04 1.88 -3.78
CA SER A 249 -5.92 2.77 -4.15
C SER A 249 -5.04 3.14 -2.97
N LEU A 250 -3.90 3.75 -3.29
CA LEU A 250 -3.00 4.36 -2.30
C LEU A 250 -3.51 5.71 -1.75
N GLN A 251 -4.61 6.25 -2.26
CA GLN A 251 -5.14 7.56 -1.87
C GLN A 251 -6.13 7.53 -0.71
N GLY A 252 -6.56 6.36 -0.26
CA GLY A 252 -7.45 6.23 0.89
C GLY A 252 -8.79 6.96 0.71
N LYS A 253 -9.44 7.32 1.82
CA LYS A 253 -10.75 7.96 1.79
C LYS A 253 -10.69 9.31 1.08
N GLN A 254 -11.72 9.58 0.28
CA GLN A 254 -11.94 10.87 -0.37
C GLN A 254 -13.03 11.64 0.39
N ASP A 255 -12.81 12.94 0.62
CA ASP A 255 -13.83 13.89 1.05
C ASP A 255 -14.74 14.30 -0.13
#